data_AF-A0A800EYU9-F1
#
_entry.id   AF-A0A800EYU9-F1
#
_cell.length_a   1.000
_cell.length_b   1.000
_cell.length_c   1.000
_cell.angle_alpha   90.00
_cell.angle_beta   90.00
_cell.angle_gamma   90.00
#
_symmetry.space_group_name_H-M   'P 1'
#
loop_
_entity.id
_entity.type
_entity.pdbx_description
1 polymer ?
#
loop_
_entity_poly.entity_id
_entity_poly.type
_entity_poly.pdbx_seq_one_letter_code
_entity_poly.pdbx_strand_id
1 'polypeptide(L)'
;MAFTLEALIIFLIRVAGSLPVLRWAFAGAVVAILVDFSDLFQKNLIHLGGVGNYQEFDKWADLVYMLTFLYVALKWDGVKRNVAVGLFGFRIIGMVAFEITSSRAV
;
A
#
# COMPACT_ATOMS: atom_id res chain seq x y z
N MET A 1 7.71 17.54 -2.77
CA MET A 1 8.23 16.42 -1.96
C MET A 1 9.55 15.99 -2.59
N ALA A 2 10.69 16.10 -1.90
CA ALA A 2 11.93 15.54 -2.42
C ALA A 2 11.86 14.02 -2.24
N PHE A 3 11.73 13.28 -3.33
CA PHE A 3 11.75 11.82 -3.31
C PHE A 3 13.19 11.37 -3.02
N THR A 4 13.46 10.95 -1.78
CA THR A 4 14.78 10.49 -1.38
C THR A 4 15.06 9.12 -1.99
N LEU A 5 16.34 8.79 -2.13
CA LEU A 5 16.75 7.48 -2.63
C LEU A 5 16.21 6.36 -1.71
N GLU A 6 16.17 6.61 -0.41
CA GLU A 6 15.57 5.72 0.59
C GLU A 6 14.08 5.46 0.33
N ALA A 7 13.28 6.51 0.13
CA ALA A 7 11.85 6.37 -0.17
C ALA A 7 11.62 5.63 -1.49
N LEU A 8 12.47 5.86 -2.50
CA LEU A 8 12.40 5.14 -3.77
C LEU A 8 12.67 3.64 -3.59
N ILE A 9 13.69 3.27 -2.81
CA ILE A 9 14.02 1.86 -2.54
C ILE A 9 12.87 1.16 -1.82
N ILE A 10 12.35 1.77 -0.75
CA ILE A 10 11.22 1.21 0.02
C ILE A 10 9.99 1.05 -0.89
N PHE A 11 9.70 2.05 -1.72
CA PHE A 11 8.57 1.99 -2.66
C PHE A 11 8.72 0.84 -3.66
N LEU A 12 9.91 0.68 -4.26
CA LEU A 12 10.17 -0.41 -5.20
C LEU A 12 10.05 -1.79 -4.55
N ILE A 13 10.49 -1.93 -3.29
CA ILE A 13 10.33 -3.16 -2.52
C ILE A 13 8.85 -3.47 -2.30
N ARG A 14 8.03 -2.47 -1.94
CA ARG A 14 6.57 -2.63 -1.75
C ARG A 14 5.87 -2.99 -3.06
N VAL A 15 6.24 -2.36 -4.17
CA VAL A 15 5.75 -2.73 -5.51
C VAL A 15 6.10 -4.19 -5.80
N ALA A 16 7.36 -4.58 -5.66
CA ALA A 16 7.80 -5.95 -5.92
C ALA A 16 7.09 -6.97 -5.01
N GLY A 17 6.91 -6.66 -3.73
CA GLY A 17 6.20 -7.50 -2.76
C GLY A 17 4.72 -7.70 -3.07
N SER A 18 4.10 -6.78 -3.82
CA SER A 18 2.69 -6.87 -4.23
C SER A 18 2.44 -7.75 -5.47
N LEU A 19 3.44 -7.94 -6.34
CA LEU A 19 3.28 -8.69 -7.58
C LEU A 19 2.93 -10.19 -7.41
N PRO A 20 3.45 -10.92 -6.39
CA PRO A 20 3.09 -12.32 -6.15
C PRO A 20 1.59 -12.59 -6.02
N VAL A 21 0.82 -11.59 -5.56
CA VAL A 21 -0.65 -11.66 -5.43
C VAL A 21 -1.31 -12.03 -6.76
N LEU A 22 -0.78 -11.51 -7.88
CA LEU A 22 -1.35 -11.70 -9.21
C LEU A 22 -1.32 -13.16 -9.67
N ARG A 23 -0.38 -13.96 -9.15
CA ARG A 23 -0.23 -15.39 -9.47
C ARG A 23 -0.77 -16.29 -8.36
N TRP A 24 -0.50 -15.96 -7.11
CA TRP A 24 -0.93 -16.73 -5.93
C TRP A 24 -1.68 -15.81 -4.98
N ALA A 25 -3.01 -15.72 -5.13
CA ALA A 25 -3.83 -14.75 -4.40
C ALA A 25 -3.58 -14.76 -2.88
N PHE A 26 -3.61 -15.94 -2.23
CA PHE A 26 -3.42 -16.04 -0.79
C PHE A 26 -1.97 -15.86 -0.35
N ALA A 27 -1.04 -16.67 -0.89
CA ALA A 27 0.37 -16.59 -0.51
C ALA A 27 0.98 -15.22 -0.85
N GLY A 28 0.61 -14.65 -2.00
CA GLY A 28 1.03 -13.32 -2.39
C GLY A 28 0.47 -12.23 -1.49
N ALA A 29 -0.76 -12.36 -0.98
CA ALA A 29 -1.30 -11.42 0.00
C ALA A 29 -0.52 -11.46 1.32
N VAL A 30 -0.15 -12.66 1.79
CA VAL A 30 0.72 -12.81 2.97
C VAL A 30 2.07 -12.13 2.73
N VAL A 31 2.70 -12.35 1.58
CA VAL A 31 3.97 -11.71 1.21
C VAL A 31 3.82 -10.18 1.17
N ALA A 32 2.77 -9.66 0.54
CA ALA A 32 2.53 -8.22 0.45
C ALA A 32 2.42 -7.57 1.84
N ILE A 33 1.70 -8.19 2.78
CA ILE A 33 1.55 -7.71 4.16
C ILE A 33 2.87 -7.78 4.93
N LEU A 34 3.66 -8.84 4.74
CA LEU A 34 4.98 -8.94 5.40
C LEU A 34 5.97 -7.91 4.86
N VAL A 35 5.95 -7.66 3.56
CA VAL A 35 6.82 -6.66 2.91
C VAL A 35 6.42 -5.25 3.34
N ASP A 36 5.11 -4.98 3.43
CA ASP A 36 4.56 -3.76 4.02
C ASP A 36 5.10 -3.54 5.45
N PHE A 37 4.89 -4.50 6.35
CA PHE A 37 5.38 -4.44 7.72
C PHE A 37 6.91 -4.28 7.81
N SER A 38 7.65 -4.81 6.83
CA SER A 38 9.11 -4.70 6.79
C SER A 38 9.60 -3.26 6.60
N ASP A 39 8.77 -2.34 6.06
CA ASP A 39 9.17 -0.97 5.78
C ASP A 39 9.52 -0.17 7.06
N LEU A 40 8.90 -0.53 8.19
CA LEU A 40 9.21 0.01 9.52
C LEU A 40 10.64 -0.30 9.93
N PHE A 41 11.16 -1.47 9.55
CA PHE A 41 12.55 -1.84 9.80
C PHE A 41 13.47 -1.16 8.79
N GLN A 42 13.07 -1.13 7.51
CA GLN A 42 13.87 -0.50 6.44
C GLN A 42 14.13 0.98 6.70
N LYS A 43 13.12 1.74 7.13
CA LYS A 43 13.26 3.15 7.50
C LYS A 43 14.25 3.39 8.64
N ASN A 44 14.40 2.43 9.56
CA ASN A 44 15.33 2.54 10.68
C ASN A 44 16.75 2.05 10.33
N LEU A 45 16.88 1.20 9.29
CA LEU A 45 18.14 0.57 8.89
C LEU A 45 18.82 1.30 7.72
N ILE A 46 18.05 1.95 6.85
CA ILE A 46 18.57 2.68 5.69
C ILE A 46 18.78 4.14 6.08
N HIS A 47 19.94 4.71 5.73
CA HIS A 47 20.29 6.10 6.02
C HIS A 47 20.69 6.82 4.73
N LEU A 48 19.73 6.97 3.81
CA LEU A 48 19.94 7.52 2.45
C LEU A 48 19.09 8.77 2.20
N GLY A 49 18.96 9.60 3.23
CA GLY A 49 18.19 10.85 3.19
C GLY A 49 16.85 10.80 3.94
N GLY A 50 16.49 9.64 4.51
CA GLY A 50 15.27 9.45 5.30
C GLY A 50 14.00 9.45 4.45
N VAL A 51 12.89 9.03 5.05
CA VAL A 51 11.56 9.22 4.47
C VAL A 51 10.94 10.46 5.11
N GLY A 52 10.79 11.53 4.33
CA GLY A 52 10.26 12.82 4.81
C GLY A 52 8.85 12.70 5.40
N ASN A 53 7.81 12.91 4.60
CA ASN A 53 6.43 12.73 5.06
C ASN A 53 6.02 11.25 4.99
N TYR A 54 6.49 10.46 5.96
CA TYR A 54 6.23 9.01 5.99
C TYR A 54 4.74 8.68 5.93
N GLN A 55 3.87 9.42 6.62
CA GLN A 55 2.42 9.20 6.59
C GLN A 55 1.81 9.40 5.19
N GLU A 56 2.34 10.34 4.41
CA GLU A 56 1.89 10.57 3.04
C GLU A 56 2.46 9.53 2.09
N PHE A 57 3.75 9.23 2.21
CA PHE A 57 4.42 8.18 1.46
C PHE A 57 3.71 6.83 1.63
N ASP A 58 3.44 6.45 2.88
CA ASP A 58 2.80 5.19 3.26
C ASP A 58 1.41 5.04 2.62
N LYS A 59 0.56 6.09 2.70
CA LYS A 59 -0.75 6.10 2.02
C LYS A 59 -0.67 5.85 0.52
N TRP A 60 0.33 6.40 -0.16
CA TRP A 60 0.52 6.19 -1.60
C TRP A 60 1.10 4.81 -1.91
N ALA A 61 2.03 4.33 -1.09
CA ALA A 61 2.60 3.00 -1.23
C ALA A 61 1.55 1.89 -0.97
N ASP A 62 0.65 2.09 -0.01
CA ASP A 62 -0.46 1.18 0.30
C ASP A 62 -1.34 0.92 -0.92
N LEU A 63 -1.60 1.96 -1.73
CA LEU A 63 -2.47 1.84 -2.90
C LEU A 63 -1.96 0.80 -3.88
N VAL A 64 -0.65 0.59 -3.97
CA VAL A 64 -0.06 -0.37 -4.90
C VAL A 64 -0.55 -1.79 -4.61
N TYR A 65 -0.37 -2.28 -3.39
CA TYR A 65 -0.82 -3.63 -3.06
C TYR A 65 -2.35 -3.71 -3.01
N MET A 66 -3.04 -2.66 -2.56
CA MET A 66 -4.51 -2.63 -2.57
C MET A 66 -5.08 -2.75 -4.00
N LEU A 67 -4.43 -2.15 -5.00
CA LEU A 67 -4.80 -2.31 -6.41
C LEU A 67 -4.57 -3.73 -6.90
N THR A 68 -3.49 -4.40 -6.48
CA THR A 68 -3.28 -5.82 -6.82
C THR A 68 -4.37 -6.71 -6.21
N PHE A 69 -4.80 -6.42 -4.98
CA PHE A 69 -5.90 -7.14 -4.31
C PHE A 69 -7.22 -6.91 -5.04
N LEU A 70 -7.52 -5.66 -5.42
CA LEU A 70 -8.70 -5.32 -6.19
C LEU A 70 -8.70 -6.07 -7.53
N TYR A 71 -7.58 -6.04 -8.26
CA TYR A 71 -7.46 -6.73 -9.55
C TYR A 71 -7.74 -8.22 -9.43
N VAL A 72 -7.23 -8.88 -8.38
CA VAL A 72 -7.53 -10.29 -8.11
C VAL A 72 -8.99 -10.49 -7.72
N ALA A 73 -9.55 -9.63 -6.88
CA ALA A 73 -10.95 -9.72 -6.44
C ALA A 73 -11.96 -9.51 -7.59
N LEU A 74 -11.61 -8.70 -8.59
CA LEU A 74 -12.44 -8.50 -9.78
C LEU A 74 -12.58 -9.77 -10.64
N LYS A 75 -11.68 -10.75 -10.48
CA LYS A 75 -11.78 -12.08 -11.13
C LYS A 75 -12.72 -13.03 -10.40
N TRP A 76 -13.22 -12.66 -9.22
CA TRP A 76 -14.17 -13.47 -8.45
C TRP A 76 -15.61 -13.08 -8.77
N ASP A 77 -16.54 -13.98 -8.47
CA ASP A 77 -17.97 -13.76 -8.68
C ASP A 77 -18.76 -13.64 -7.37
N GLY A 78 -19.92 -12.99 -7.48
CA GLY A 78 -20.91 -12.87 -6.41
C GLY A 78 -20.48 -11.98 -5.25
N VAL A 79 -20.85 -12.40 -4.03
CA VAL A 79 -20.72 -11.59 -2.81
C VAL A 79 -19.27 -11.22 -2.50
N LYS A 80 -18.32 -12.13 -2.73
CA LYS A 80 -16.89 -11.92 -2.40
C LYS A 80 -16.31 -10.72 -3.16
N ARG A 81 -16.60 -10.61 -4.46
CA ARG A 81 -16.21 -9.46 -5.28
C ARG A 81 -16.85 -8.17 -4.77
N ASN A 82 -18.15 -8.19 -4.55
CA ASN A 82 -18.90 -6.99 -4.15
C ASN A 82 -18.41 -6.45 -2.81
N VAL A 83 -18.12 -7.33 -1.84
CA VAL A 83 -17.54 -6.93 -0.55
C VAL A 83 -16.14 -6.34 -0.75
N ALA A 84 -15.26 -6.99 -1.52
CA ALA A 84 -13.90 -6.49 -1.75
C ALA A 84 -13.91 -5.12 -2.45
N VAL A 85 -14.74 -4.95 -3.49
CA VAL A 85 -14.90 -3.67 -4.20
C VAL A 85 -15.51 -2.60 -3.27
N GLY A 86 -16.51 -2.96 -2.46
CA GLY A 86 -17.12 -2.04 -1.49
C GLY A 86 -16.12 -1.55 -0.43
N LEU A 87 -15.31 -2.45 0.12
CA LEU A 87 -14.25 -2.09 1.08
C LEU A 87 -13.16 -1.22 0.45
N PHE A 88 -12.76 -1.53 -0.79
CA PHE A 88 -11.84 -0.68 -1.53
C PHE A 88 -12.42 0.72 -1.77
N GLY A 89 -13.70 0.81 -2.17
CA GLY A 89 -14.40 2.09 -2.32
C GLY A 89 -14.44 2.90 -1.01
N PHE A 90 -14.78 2.24 0.10
CA PHE A 90 -14.76 2.86 1.42
C PHE A 90 -13.37 3.39 1.79
N ARG A 91 -12.30 2.64 1.48
CA ARG A 91 -10.91 3.07 1.68
C ARG A 91 -10.56 4.32 0.87
N ILE A 92 -10.95 4.39 -0.41
CA ILE A 92 -10.70 5.56 -1.26
C ILE A 92 -11.46 6.79 -0.75
N ILE A 93 -12.73 6.62 -0.34
CA ILE A 93 -13.51 7.71 0.25
C ILE A 93 -12.81 8.25 1.51
N GLY A 94 -12.37 7.36 2.39
CA GLY A 94 -11.62 7.75 3.60
C GLY A 94 -10.32 8.48 3.27
N MET A 95 -9.57 8.03 2.25
CA MET A 95 -8.36 8.71 1.79
C MET A 95 -8.64 10.11 1.26
N VAL A 96 -9.66 10.27 0.40
CA VAL A 96 -10.04 11.58 -0.17
C VAL A 96 -10.54 12.52 0.93
N ALA A 97 -11.39 12.04 1.84
CA ALA A 97 -11.87 12.82 2.98
C ALA A 97 -10.72 13.26 3.88
N PHE A 98 -9.73 12.39 4.11
CA PHE A 98 -8.54 12.73 4.89
C PHE A 98 -7.71 13.81 4.19
N GLU A 99 -7.52 13.71 2.87
CA GLU A 99 -6.75 14.68 2.11
C GLU A 99 -7.41 16.07 2.11
N ILE A 100 -8.74 16.11 1.94
CA ILE A 100 -9.54 17.36 2.00
C ILE A 100 -9.46 17.99 3.39
N THR A 101 -9.60 17.19 4.44
CA THR A 101 -9.62 17.71 5.81
C THR A 101 -8.22 18.10 6.30
N SER A 102 -7.16 17.54 5.68
CA SER A 102 -5.76 17.73 6.10
C SER A 102 -5.55 17.52 7.61
N SER A 103 -6.41 16.72 8.25
CA SER A 103 -6.33 16.41 9.67
C SER A 103 -5.20 15.42 9.92
N ARG A 104 -3.98 15.94 9.83
CA ARG A 104 -2.76 15.26 10.27
C ARG A 104 -2.67 15.57 11.75
N ALA A 105 -3.36 14.77 12.58
CA ALA A 105 -3.11 14.81 14.02
C ALA A 105 -1.60 14.56 14.21
N VAL A 106 -0.92 15.61 14.66
CA VAL A 106 0.53 15.67 14.87
C VAL A 106 0.95 14.69 15.96
#